data_AF-A0A661CUK1-F1
#
_entry.id   AF-A0A661CUK1-F1
#
_cell.length_a   1.000
_cell.length_b   1.000
_cell.length_c   1.000
_cell.angle_alpha   90.00
_cell.angle_beta   90.00
_cell.angle_gamma   90.00
#
_symmetry.space_group_name_H-M   'P 1'
#
loop_
_entity.id
_entity.type
_entity.pdbx_description
1 polymer ?
#
loop_
_entity_poly.entity_id
_entity_poly.type
_entity_poly.pdbx_seq_one_letter_code
_entity_poly.pdbx_strand_id
1 'polypeptide(L)'
;MAKMAKIKLELFDVTGLNIVSNSFNLRRDIHVFVDYVSERSVKRSHRSNNLSKTDATRLAKLMSDPQALEDIKADDYFSNTWVDYVDSVVLQLGFVNYDTTGQYIGYSSSTPSFRDNYIRVEEKAYNEFMALSLQKQENYLLDKLNNDYDYSDNEFFQKTPLTLLDSFDDTGCAVGILPSLDFSAIRRFMFKLLKDCQCDVWYSTASLVQYLKCHHPFFLIPKKPKAKRLLNEGRYGNFSEHTGDRWRNRYYVSDKDKDAFERVEGRYVERFLEGIPLSLGYVDVAYTDKTFLKAGKKLFPMLNKLKAFRLKSQFLRVIKAEVAEPKVTVQPNFEIHVESDFYPAQTMSVLTPLVNVVSEDSSSILLKLEKKMVAKQLVVDENLDVVNLLKQLSHKALPQNVVTELEEWAGHSEMFVLYDGLGLFEGDAKLSAIDKFAVEQIAPNLRIVKTPSQLYEQLEQAELVPLKVRHENDALHTLPKTAKTVFPKDTAAKKAPPKAKRKPVILTKQVMVTIHFPDNALLEIFRKDLLEVGCPVEVDSTRQTMTFPQAYDKQIKDIIKRVSKEYHIQLKNLE
;
A
#
# COMPACT_ATOMS: atom_id res chain seq x y z
N MET A 1 31.18 -22.75 -22.24
CA MET A 1 30.90 -22.07 -20.97
C MET A 1 31.39 -22.96 -19.84
N ALA A 2 32.36 -22.52 -19.04
CA ALA A 2 32.85 -23.31 -17.91
C ALA A 2 31.73 -23.48 -16.86
N LYS A 3 31.55 -24.71 -16.37
CA LYS A 3 30.65 -25.04 -15.26
C LYS A 3 31.16 -24.30 -14.03
N MET A 4 30.45 -23.27 -13.55
CA MET A 4 30.86 -22.55 -12.33
C MET A 4 30.93 -23.55 -11.18
N ALA A 5 32.04 -23.57 -10.45
CA ALA A 5 32.18 -24.39 -9.26
C ALA A 5 31.14 -23.95 -8.23
N LYS A 6 30.57 -24.90 -7.48
CA LYS A 6 29.58 -24.60 -6.43
C LYS A 6 30.22 -23.64 -5.42
N ILE A 7 29.63 -22.46 -5.25
CA ILE A 7 30.12 -21.44 -4.33
C ILE A 7 30.17 -22.02 -2.91
N LYS A 8 31.28 -21.80 -2.21
CA LYS A 8 31.47 -22.19 -0.81
C LYS A 8 31.68 -20.91 -0.01
N LEU A 9 30.64 -20.51 0.71
CA LEU A 9 30.64 -19.35 1.60
C LEU A 9 30.66 -19.82 3.06
N GLU A 10 31.21 -19.00 3.93
CA GLU A 10 31.24 -19.26 5.38
C GLU A 10 29.88 -18.93 5.98
N LEU A 11 29.41 -19.79 6.88
CA LEU A 11 28.23 -19.51 7.69
C LEU A 11 28.55 -18.46 8.74
N PHE A 12 27.57 -17.64 9.10
CA PHE A 12 27.75 -16.54 10.04
C PHE A 12 26.66 -16.53 11.11
N ASP A 13 27.05 -16.38 12.37
CA ASP A 13 26.12 -16.17 13.48
C ASP A 13 25.75 -14.70 13.57
N VAL A 14 24.46 -14.40 13.45
CA VAL A 14 23.91 -13.03 13.46
C VAL A 14 23.46 -12.58 14.85
N THR A 15 23.70 -13.39 15.89
CA THR A 15 23.40 -13.04 17.28
C THR A 15 24.03 -11.68 17.65
N GLY A 16 23.19 -10.74 18.08
CA GLY A 16 23.64 -9.38 18.45
C GLY A 16 23.87 -8.41 17.28
N LEU A 17 23.58 -8.82 16.04
CA LEU A 17 23.57 -7.93 14.88
C LEU A 17 22.21 -7.28 14.67
N ASN A 18 22.22 -6.13 13.97
CA ASN A 18 21.00 -5.50 13.50
C ASN A 18 20.55 -6.13 12.19
N ILE A 19 19.50 -6.94 12.25
CA ILE A 19 18.89 -7.57 11.07
C ILE A 19 17.91 -6.59 10.42
N VAL A 20 18.04 -6.43 9.11
CA VAL A 20 17.12 -5.67 8.28
C VAL A 20 16.50 -6.62 7.26
N SER A 21 15.18 -6.64 7.27
CA SER A 21 14.33 -7.35 6.32
C SER A 21 13.42 -6.33 5.66
N ASN A 22 13.15 -6.51 4.37
CA ASN A 22 12.14 -5.69 3.72
C ASN A 22 10.74 -6.08 4.23
N SER A 23 10.12 -5.17 4.99
CA SER A 23 8.73 -5.26 5.44
C SER A 23 7.74 -4.69 4.43
N PHE A 24 8.21 -3.99 3.40
CA PHE A 24 7.40 -3.33 2.40
C PHE A 24 7.11 -4.27 1.22
N ASN A 25 5.93 -4.13 0.64
CA ASN A 25 5.46 -4.91 -0.49
C ASN A 25 5.48 -4.05 -1.77
N LEU A 26 6.66 -3.99 -2.41
CA LEU A 26 6.85 -3.25 -3.66
C LEU A 26 5.84 -3.66 -4.75
N ARG A 27 5.57 -4.96 -4.84
CA ARG A 27 4.71 -5.54 -5.88
C ARG A 27 3.29 -4.99 -5.75
N ARG A 28 2.74 -5.03 -4.54
CA ARG A 28 1.45 -4.39 -4.21
C ARG A 28 1.48 -2.89 -4.47
N ASP A 29 2.50 -2.20 -3.97
CA ASP A 29 2.49 -0.74 -3.93
C ASP A 29 2.67 -0.11 -5.33
N ILE A 30 3.29 -0.81 -6.28
CA ILE A 30 3.28 -0.46 -7.71
C ILE A 30 1.85 -0.35 -8.23
N HIS A 31 0.99 -1.33 -7.92
CA HIS A 31 -0.42 -1.32 -8.35
C HIS A 31 -1.22 -0.25 -7.63
N VAL A 32 -1.04 -0.11 -6.31
CA VAL A 32 -1.66 0.97 -5.52
C VAL A 32 -1.34 2.35 -6.11
N PHE A 33 -0.09 2.55 -6.56
CA PHE A 33 0.31 3.80 -7.19
C PHE A 33 -0.40 4.02 -8.52
N VAL A 34 -0.38 3.02 -9.42
CA VAL A 34 -1.04 3.11 -10.74
C VAL A 34 -2.53 3.37 -10.59
N ASP A 35 -3.22 2.63 -9.72
CA ASP A 35 -4.65 2.81 -9.46
C ASP A 35 -4.93 4.24 -8.94
N TYR A 36 -4.14 4.72 -7.98
CA TYR A 36 -4.27 6.08 -7.44
C TYR A 36 -4.16 7.17 -8.52
N VAL A 37 -3.18 7.07 -9.42
CA VAL A 37 -2.98 8.07 -10.47
C VAL A 37 -3.93 7.90 -11.65
N SER A 38 -4.51 6.70 -11.85
CA SER A 38 -5.53 6.46 -12.88
C SER A 38 -6.84 7.18 -12.54
N GLU A 39 -7.21 7.23 -11.26
CA GLU A 39 -8.45 7.86 -10.78
C GLU A 39 -8.34 9.38 -10.60
N ARG A 40 -7.14 9.96 -10.70
CA ARG A 40 -6.85 11.34 -10.29
C ARG A 40 -5.89 12.05 -11.23
N SER A 41 -6.20 13.31 -11.55
CA SER A 41 -5.26 14.18 -12.25
C SER A 41 -4.14 14.66 -11.31
N VAL A 42 -3.10 13.85 -11.15
CA VAL A 42 -1.95 14.17 -10.29
C VAL A 42 -0.95 15.05 -11.04
N LYS A 43 -0.69 16.25 -10.50
CA LYS A 43 0.29 17.20 -11.04
C LYS A 43 1.56 17.21 -10.19
N ARG A 44 2.72 17.07 -10.84
CA ARG A 44 4.04 17.17 -10.19
C ARG A 44 4.43 18.63 -9.95
N SER A 45 5.34 18.83 -9.01
CA SER A 45 5.84 20.15 -8.65
C SER A 45 6.61 20.79 -9.82
N HIS A 46 6.46 22.11 -9.99
CA HIS A 46 7.07 22.83 -11.10
C HIS A 46 8.62 22.86 -11.05
N ARG A 47 9.23 22.79 -9.87
CA ARG A 47 10.69 22.99 -9.72
C ARG A 47 11.46 21.72 -9.36
N SER A 48 10.93 20.90 -8.47
CA SER A 48 11.61 19.67 -8.03
C SER A 48 11.15 18.45 -8.80
N ASN A 49 10.06 18.55 -9.57
CA ASN A 49 9.41 17.42 -10.19
C ASN A 49 8.98 16.32 -9.21
N ASN A 50 8.74 16.66 -7.94
CA ASN A 50 8.25 15.70 -6.93
C ASN A 50 6.73 15.69 -6.90
N LEU A 51 6.14 14.66 -6.31
CA LEU A 51 4.72 14.64 -5.96
C LEU A 51 4.36 15.80 -5.01
N SER A 52 3.11 16.27 -5.09
CA SER A 52 2.62 17.23 -4.11
C SER A 52 2.59 16.60 -2.71
N LYS A 53 2.85 17.38 -1.64
CA LYS A 53 2.78 16.87 -0.26
C LYS A 53 1.44 16.20 0.03
N THR A 54 0.36 16.73 -0.55
CA THR A 54 -0.99 16.19 -0.42
C THR A 54 -1.13 14.81 -1.07
N ASP A 55 -0.66 14.63 -2.29
CA ASP A 55 -0.74 13.34 -2.99
C ASP A 55 0.20 12.31 -2.39
N ALA A 56 1.44 12.72 -2.05
CA ALA A 56 2.39 11.86 -1.34
C ALA A 56 1.81 11.37 -0.01
N THR A 57 1.19 12.25 0.78
CA THR A 57 0.54 11.86 2.06
C THR A 57 -0.62 10.88 1.86
N ARG A 58 -1.39 11.02 0.78
CA ARG A 58 -2.50 10.09 0.50
C ARG A 58 -1.97 8.74 0.04
N LEU A 59 -0.97 8.72 -0.84
CA LEU A 59 -0.30 7.49 -1.28
C LEU A 59 0.34 6.74 -0.12
N ALA A 60 1.05 7.43 0.78
CA ALA A 60 1.66 6.81 1.95
C ALA A 60 0.65 6.13 2.88
N LYS A 61 -0.61 6.57 2.93
CA LYS A 61 -1.67 5.89 3.71
C LYS A 61 -2.16 4.59 3.06
N LEU A 62 -1.94 4.44 1.76
CA LEU A 62 -2.39 3.28 0.99
C LEU A 62 -1.28 2.24 0.83
N MET A 63 -0.03 2.68 0.84
CA MET A 63 1.16 1.83 0.71
C MET A 63 1.43 0.98 1.95
N SER A 64 2.29 -0.02 1.78
CA SER A 64 2.63 -1.01 2.80
C SER A 64 3.58 -0.52 3.90
N ASP A 65 4.26 0.61 3.70
CA ASP A 65 5.17 1.18 4.69
C ASP A 65 4.40 1.95 5.80
N PRO A 66 4.41 1.46 7.05
CA PRO A 66 3.72 2.14 8.16
C PRO A 66 4.35 3.49 8.54
N GLN A 67 5.63 3.70 8.23
CA GLN A 67 6.37 4.93 8.55
C GLN A 67 6.36 5.95 7.41
N ALA A 68 5.89 5.59 6.22
CA ALA A 68 5.87 6.49 5.06
C ALA A 68 5.23 7.84 5.35
N LEU A 69 4.20 7.88 6.19
CA LEU A 69 3.52 9.12 6.56
C LEU A 69 4.35 10.01 7.50
N GLU A 70 5.17 9.42 8.37
CA GLU A 70 6.10 10.14 9.24
C GLU A 70 7.28 10.68 8.43
N ASP A 71 7.84 9.86 7.52
CA ASP A 71 8.94 10.25 6.65
C ASP A 71 8.57 11.44 5.76
N ILE A 72 7.36 11.41 5.18
CA ILE A 72 6.82 12.52 4.39
C ILE A 72 6.62 13.77 5.24
N LYS A 73 6.30 13.64 6.53
CA LYS A 73 6.15 14.81 7.39
C LYS A 73 7.51 15.39 7.81
N ALA A 74 8.51 14.53 7.98
CA ALA A 74 9.83 14.88 8.47
C ALA A 74 10.76 15.47 7.39
N ASP A 75 10.62 15.04 6.14
CA ASP A 75 11.42 15.54 5.00
C ASP A 75 10.59 16.48 4.11
N ASP A 76 11.02 17.74 4.00
CA ASP A 76 10.39 18.73 3.12
C ASP A 76 10.61 18.44 1.63
N TYR A 77 11.61 17.62 1.28
CA TYR A 77 11.91 17.25 -0.11
C TYR A 77 11.35 15.88 -0.50
N PHE A 78 10.89 15.07 0.47
CA PHE A 78 10.34 13.72 0.30
C PHE A 78 11.28 12.74 -0.41
N SER A 79 12.57 13.03 -0.40
CA SER A 79 13.57 12.33 -1.22
C SER A 79 13.98 11.01 -0.57
N ASN A 80 14.02 9.92 -1.34
CA ASN A 80 14.34 8.58 -0.83
C ASN A 80 13.29 8.01 0.15
N THR A 81 12.04 8.48 0.09
CA THR A 81 10.93 7.85 0.79
C THR A 81 10.44 6.62 0.03
N TRP A 82 9.69 5.73 0.69
CA TRP A 82 9.09 4.58 0.01
C TRP A 82 8.18 4.99 -1.16
N VAL A 83 7.41 6.07 -1.01
CA VAL A 83 6.56 6.61 -2.07
C VAL A 83 7.37 7.04 -3.28
N ASP A 84 8.48 7.76 -3.05
CA ASP A 84 9.39 8.23 -4.10
C ASP A 84 10.08 7.06 -4.83
N TYR A 85 10.48 6.04 -4.08
CA TYR A 85 11.02 4.81 -4.64
C TYR A 85 9.99 4.09 -5.53
N VAL A 86 8.74 3.91 -5.07
CA VAL A 86 7.68 3.28 -5.87
C VAL A 86 7.39 4.09 -7.14
N ASP A 87 7.27 5.42 -7.04
CA ASP A 87 7.08 6.32 -8.19
C ASP A 87 8.17 6.11 -9.26
N SER A 88 9.45 6.07 -8.84
CA SER A 88 10.58 5.82 -9.74
C SER A 88 10.48 4.45 -10.43
N VAL A 89 10.09 3.41 -9.70
CA VAL A 89 9.95 2.05 -10.24
C VAL A 89 8.78 1.97 -11.24
N VAL A 90 7.64 2.58 -10.94
CA VAL A 90 6.47 2.60 -11.84
C VAL A 90 6.80 3.34 -13.14
N LEU A 91 7.58 4.43 -13.07
CA LEU A 91 8.10 5.12 -14.24
C LEU A 91 9.05 4.23 -15.07
N GLN A 92 10.00 3.55 -14.42
CA GLN A 92 10.95 2.64 -15.08
C GLN A 92 10.25 1.45 -15.78
N LEU A 93 9.19 0.93 -15.17
CA LEU A 93 8.34 -0.12 -15.73
C LEU A 93 7.58 0.37 -16.98
N GLY A 94 7.42 1.69 -17.13
CA GLY A 94 6.69 2.32 -18.22
C GLY A 94 5.18 2.29 -18.01
N PHE A 95 4.71 2.12 -16.78
CA PHE A 95 3.27 2.14 -16.47
C PHE A 95 2.74 3.57 -16.34
N VAL A 96 3.62 4.51 -16.01
CA VAL A 96 3.31 5.93 -16.01
C VAL A 96 4.34 6.70 -16.83
N ASN A 97 3.94 7.88 -17.26
CA ASN A 97 4.76 8.79 -18.03
C ASN A 97 4.54 10.23 -17.54
N TYR A 98 5.63 10.95 -17.38
CA TYR A 98 5.66 12.38 -17.08
C TYR A 98 7.00 12.95 -17.54
N ASP A 99 7.07 14.27 -17.72
CA ASP A 99 8.31 14.94 -18.13
C ASP A 99 9.37 14.83 -17.01
N THR A 100 10.47 14.15 -17.30
CA THR A 100 11.63 14.03 -16.41
C THR A 100 12.78 14.95 -16.80
N THR A 101 12.69 15.58 -17.97
CA THR A 101 13.75 16.45 -18.53
C THR A 101 13.55 17.92 -18.14
N GLY A 102 12.31 18.39 -18.20
CA GLY A 102 11.94 19.78 -17.95
C GLY A 102 12.53 20.75 -18.99
N GLN A 103 12.29 22.03 -18.75
CA GLN A 103 12.78 23.12 -19.59
C GLN A 103 13.36 24.23 -18.72
N TYR A 104 14.52 24.75 -19.10
CA TYR A 104 15.12 25.91 -18.42
C TYR A 104 14.34 27.18 -18.77
N ILE A 105 13.84 27.88 -17.74
CA ILE A 105 13.07 29.11 -17.94
C ILE A 105 13.99 30.31 -17.72
N GLY A 106 14.51 30.87 -18.81
CA GLY A 106 15.30 32.10 -18.81
C GLY A 106 16.81 31.91 -18.59
N TYR A 107 17.57 32.97 -18.85
CA TYR A 107 19.05 32.95 -18.88
C TYR A 107 19.72 32.71 -17.51
N SER A 108 19.01 32.89 -16.39
CA SER A 108 19.55 32.75 -15.03
C SER A 108 19.08 31.49 -14.29
N SER A 109 18.34 30.61 -14.96
CA SER A 109 17.83 29.38 -14.36
C SER A 109 18.93 28.32 -14.28
N SER A 110 19.25 27.86 -13.07
CA SER A 110 20.22 26.79 -12.82
C SER A 110 19.59 25.40 -12.76
N THR A 111 18.26 25.30 -12.74
CA THR A 111 17.51 24.03 -12.68
C THR A 111 16.35 24.01 -13.67
N PRO A 112 16.06 22.85 -14.31
CA PRO A 112 14.94 22.73 -15.22
C PRO A 112 13.61 22.96 -14.50
N SER A 113 12.60 23.38 -15.24
CA SER A 113 11.24 23.61 -14.78
C SER A 113 10.24 22.73 -15.53
N PHE A 114 9.22 22.27 -14.82
CA PHE A 114 8.26 21.27 -15.27
C PHE A 114 6.85 21.89 -15.29
N ARG A 115 6.54 22.62 -16.36
CA ARG A 115 5.22 23.25 -16.52
C ARG A 115 4.19 22.20 -16.93
N ASP A 116 3.05 22.19 -16.24
CA ASP A 116 1.92 21.28 -16.52
C ASP A 116 2.32 19.81 -16.61
N ASN A 117 3.22 19.39 -15.72
CA ASN A 117 3.68 18.02 -15.67
C ASN A 117 2.72 17.12 -14.89
N TYR A 118 1.75 16.56 -15.60
CA TYR A 118 0.79 15.59 -15.06
C TYR A 118 1.27 14.17 -15.30
N ILE A 119 1.09 13.31 -14.31
CA ILE A 119 1.33 11.88 -14.45
C ILE A 119 0.24 11.29 -15.34
N ARG A 120 0.63 10.57 -16.38
CA ARG A 120 -0.27 9.84 -17.28
C ARG A 120 -0.03 8.35 -17.15
N VAL A 121 -1.11 7.57 -17.06
CA VAL A 121 -1.03 6.11 -17.06
C VAL A 121 -0.95 5.62 -18.50
N GLU A 122 0.04 4.76 -18.77
CA GLU A 122 0.18 4.07 -20.05
C GLU A 122 -0.61 2.75 -19.97
N GLU A 123 -1.95 2.85 -20.08
CA GLU A 123 -2.89 1.74 -19.86
C GLU A 123 -2.54 0.48 -20.65
N LYS A 124 -2.08 0.65 -21.89
CA LYS A 124 -1.68 -0.49 -22.73
C LYS A 124 -0.53 -1.28 -22.12
N ALA A 125 0.54 -0.60 -21.70
CA ALA A 125 1.71 -1.23 -21.10
C ALA A 125 1.35 -1.89 -19.75
N TYR A 126 0.52 -1.24 -18.95
CA TYR A 126 0.04 -1.79 -17.68
C TYR A 126 -0.83 -3.04 -17.88
N ASN A 127 -1.79 -3.01 -18.80
CA ASN A 127 -2.66 -4.16 -19.10
C ASN A 127 -1.88 -5.34 -19.69
N GLU A 128 -0.88 -5.08 -20.54
CA GLU A 128 0.03 -6.11 -21.05
C GLU A 128 0.82 -6.79 -19.91
N PHE A 129 1.27 -6.02 -18.91
CA PHE A 129 1.91 -6.57 -17.71
C PHE A 129 0.94 -7.40 -16.86
N MET A 130 -0.27 -6.90 -16.62
CA MET A 130 -1.30 -7.59 -15.82
C MET A 130 -1.74 -8.93 -16.42
N ALA A 131 -1.60 -9.11 -17.73
CA ALA A 131 -1.89 -10.35 -18.43
C ALA A 131 -0.78 -11.42 -18.33
N LEU A 132 0.39 -11.08 -17.78
CA LEU A 132 1.49 -12.01 -17.57
C LEU A 132 1.23 -12.91 -16.35
N SER A 133 1.67 -14.17 -16.43
CA SER A 133 1.81 -15.08 -15.27
C SER A 133 2.69 -14.47 -14.17
N LEU A 134 2.52 -14.86 -12.90
CA LEU A 134 3.30 -14.30 -11.79
C LEU A 134 4.81 -14.41 -12.00
N GLN A 135 5.28 -15.56 -12.49
CA GLN A 135 6.70 -15.75 -12.82
C GLN A 135 7.23 -14.72 -13.84
N LYS A 136 6.40 -14.38 -14.84
CA LYS A 136 6.78 -13.44 -15.89
C LYS A 136 6.69 -11.99 -15.42
N GLN A 137 5.70 -11.66 -14.60
CA GLN A 137 5.64 -10.33 -13.95
C GLN A 137 6.89 -10.08 -13.11
N GLU A 138 7.27 -11.07 -12.31
CA GLU A 138 8.44 -10.98 -11.44
C GLU A 138 9.75 -10.87 -12.25
N ASN A 139 9.89 -11.66 -13.32
CA ASN A 139 11.03 -11.52 -14.23
C ASN A 139 11.05 -10.16 -14.93
N TYR A 140 9.89 -9.62 -15.34
CA TYR A 140 9.79 -8.30 -15.95
C TYR A 140 10.24 -7.21 -14.98
N LEU A 141 9.77 -7.27 -13.72
CA LEU A 141 10.19 -6.35 -12.66
C LEU A 141 11.70 -6.43 -12.41
N LEU A 142 12.23 -7.64 -12.20
CA LEU A 142 13.66 -7.87 -11.97
C LEU A 142 14.51 -7.40 -13.16
N ASP A 143 14.09 -7.69 -14.39
CA ASP A 143 14.81 -7.27 -15.60
C ASP A 143 14.82 -5.75 -15.75
N LYS A 144 13.70 -5.07 -15.45
CA LYS A 144 13.62 -3.61 -15.50
C LYS A 144 14.54 -2.95 -14.47
N LEU A 145 14.49 -3.40 -13.22
CA LEU A 145 15.39 -2.92 -12.16
C LEU A 145 16.87 -3.22 -12.46
N ASN A 146 17.16 -4.37 -13.09
CA ASN A 146 18.53 -4.73 -13.47
C ASN A 146 19.07 -3.90 -14.63
N ASN A 147 18.21 -3.58 -15.61
CA ASN A 147 18.60 -2.90 -16.84
C ASN A 147 18.55 -1.38 -16.74
N ASP A 148 17.93 -0.83 -15.70
CA ASP A 148 17.98 0.60 -15.46
C ASP A 148 19.41 0.98 -15.09
N TYR A 149 20.07 1.68 -16.01
CA TYR A 149 21.45 2.07 -15.89
C TYR A 149 21.62 3.49 -16.39
N ASP A 150 21.96 4.35 -15.43
CA ASP A 150 22.73 5.55 -15.65
C ASP A 150 24.05 5.41 -14.87
N TYR A 151 25.16 5.90 -15.41
CA TYR A 151 26.43 5.88 -14.69
C TYR A 151 26.37 6.73 -13.41
N SER A 152 25.41 7.67 -13.32
CA SER A 152 25.06 8.43 -12.12
C SER A 152 24.15 7.67 -11.15
N ASP A 153 23.49 6.61 -11.61
CA ASP A 153 22.43 5.92 -10.87
C ASP A 153 22.71 4.41 -10.78
N ASN A 154 23.55 4.05 -9.80
CA ASN A 154 23.98 2.68 -9.55
C ASN A 154 24.26 2.47 -8.06
N GLU A 155 24.60 1.24 -7.68
CA GLU A 155 24.76 0.78 -6.31
C GLU A 155 25.79 1.60 -5.51
N PHE A 156 26.75 2.27 -6.15
CA PHE A 156 27.68 3.16 -5.44
C PHE A 156 27.06 4.47 -4.96
N PHE A 157 25.94 4.89 -5.56
CA PHE A 157 25.31 6.19 -5.33
C PHE A 157 23.88 6.09 -4.82
N GLN A 158 23.11 5.10 -5.31
CA GLN A 158 21.71 4.91 -4.99
C GLN A 158 21.50 4.69 -3.50
N LYS A 159 20.48 5.36 -2.98
CA LYS A 159 19.92 5.10 -1.67
C LYS A 159 18.48 4.67 -1.86
N THR A 160 18.17 3.46 -1.44
CA THR A 160 16.79 3.01 -1.27
C THR A 160 16.32 3.40 0.14
N PRO A 161 15.00 3.43 0.39
CA PRO A 161 14.45 3.66 1.73
C PRO A 161 14.97 2.66 2.79
N LEU A 162 15.47 1.50 2.35
CA LEU A 162 16.04 0.44 3.19
C LEU A 162 17.56 0.56 3.37
N THR A 163 18.22 1.49 2.69
CA THR A 163 19.68 1.62 2.67
C THR A 163 20.21 2.29 3.94
N LEU A 164 21.13 1.62 4.63
CA LEU A 164 21.88 2.13 5.78
C LEU A 164 23.32 2.50 5.42
N LEU A 165 23.89 1.94 4.34
CA LEU A 165 25.24 2.28 3.90
C LEU A 165 25.25 3.62 3.16
N ASP A 166 26.39 4.28 3.21
CA ASP A 166 26.63 5.54 2.53
C ASP A 166 27.15 5.34 1.10
N SER A 167 27.02 6.40 0.29
CA SER A 167 27.47 6.41 -1.09
C SER A 167 28.88 6.98 -1.26
N PHE A 168 29.55 6.54 -2.32
CA PHE A 168 30.71 7.25 -2.84
C PHE A 168 30.34 8.68 -3.24
N ASP A 169 31.35 9.53 -3.29
CA ASP A 169 31.26 10.84 -3.92
C ASP A 169 31.08 10.62 -5.43
N ASP A 170 30.12 11.33 -6.04
CA ASP A 170 29.86 11.29 -7.47
C ASP A 170 31.02 11.93 -8.26
N THR A 171 31.83 12.78 -7.61
CA THR A 171 33.02 13.35 -8.23
C THR A 171 34.13 12.30 -8.38
N GLY A 172 34.69 12.22 -9.60
CA GLY A 172 35.78 11.30 -9.93
C GLY A 172 35.29 9.99 -10.55
N CYS A 173 34.72 9.08 -9.76
CA CYS A 173 34.34 7.75 -10.24
C CYS A 173 33.18 7.79 -11.25
N ALA A 174 32.16 8.64 -11.05
CA ALA A 174 31.02 8.75 -11.96
C ALA A 174 31.41 9.24 -13.37
N VAL A 175 32.41 10.12 -13.48
CA VAL A 175 32.91 10.62 -14.78
C VAL A 175 34.12 9.86 -15.31
N GLY A 176 34.73 9.02 -14.47
CA GLY A 176 35.94 8.27 -14.78
C GLY A 176 35.63 6.87 -15.25
N ILE A 177 35.54 5.95 -14.30
CA ILE A 177 35.49 4.50 -14.53
C ILE A 177 34.08 3.96 -14.75
N LEU A 178 33.09 4.49 -14.01
CA LEU A 178 31.73 3.96 -13.98
C LEU A 178 31.00 3.97 -15.34
N PRO A 179 31.18 4.98 -16.22
CA PRO A 179 30.56 4.97 -17.56
C PRO A 179 31.04 3.86 -18.49
N SER A 180 32.13 3.18 -18.12
CA SER A 180 32.68 2.07 -18.92
C SER A 180 32.21 0.68 -18.45
N LEU A 181 31.40 0.63 -17.38
CA LEU A 181 30.93 -0.61 -16.77
C LEU A 181 29.50 -0.94 -17.22
N ASP A 182 29.22 -2.22 -17.43
CA ASP A 182 27.87 -2.73 -17.69
C ASP A 182 27.29 -3.29 -16.39
N PHE A 183 26.62 -2.42 -15.62
CA PHE A 183 26.04 -2.80 -14.34
C PHE A 183 24.93 -3.83 -14.47
N SER A 184 24.19 -3.87 -15.58
CA SER A 184 23.19 -4.91 -15.81
C SER A 184 23.85 -6.29 -15.91
N ALA A 185 24.94 -6.41 -16.68
CA ALA A 185 25.70 -7.66 -16.76
C ALA A 185 26.29 -8.07 -15.40
N ILE A 186 26.78 -7.10 -14.62
CA ILE A 186 27.33 -7.33 -13.28
C ILE A 186 26.24 -7.82 -12.30
N ARG A 187 25.07 -7.17 -12.25
CA ARG A 187 23.93 -7.58 -11.42
C ARG A 187 23.46 -8.99 -11.77
N ARG A 188 23.31 -9.30 -13.06
CA ARG A 188 22.94 -10.65 -13.53
C ARG A 188 23.98 -11.68 -13.12
N PHE A 189 25.27 -11.34 -13.19
CA PHE A 189 26.34 -12.20 -12.70
C PHE A 189 26.21 -12.45 -11.19
N MET A 190 25.96 -11.41 -10.40
CA MET A 190 25.76 -11.54 -8.95
C MET A 190 24.55 -12.40 -8.59
N PHE A 191 23.39 -12.19 -9.23
CA PHE A 191 22.21 -13.04 -9.04
C PHE A 191 22.46 -14.49 -9.43
N LYS A 192 23.15 -14.72 -10.55
CA LYS A 192 23.55 -16.08 -10.97
C LYS A 192 24.47 -16.74 -9.95
N LEU A 193 25.40 -15.99 -9.36
CA LEU A 193 26.32 -16.48 -8.34
C LEU A 193 25.56 -16.89 -7.07
N LEU A 194 24.57 -16.10 -6.65
CA LEU A 194 23.76 -16.36 -5.46
C LEU A 194 22.78 -17.53 -5.63
N LYS A 195 22.45 -17.93 -6.87
CA LYS A 195 21.55 -19.07 -7.18
C LYS A 195 21.98 -20.40 -6.53
N ASP A 196 23.27 -20.61 -6.34
CA ASP A 196 23.84 -21.87 -5.84
C ASP A 196 23.91 -21.94 -4.30
N CYS A 197 23.56 -20.86 -3.61
CA CYS A 197 23.49 -20.79 -2.15
C CYS A 197 22.20 -21.46 -1.63
N GLN A 198 22.21 -21.84 -0.35
CA GLN A 198 21.02 -22.36 0.33
C GLN A 198 20.14 -21.20 0.84
N CYS A 199 18.82 -21.40 0.81
CA CYS A 199 17.88 -20.48 1.42
C CYS A 199 17.93 -20.57 2.95
N ASP A 200 17.50 -19.48 3.59
CA ASP A 200 17.25 -19.38 5.02
C ASP A 200 18.48 -19.62 5.91
N VAL A 201 19.67 -19.56 5.31
CA VAL A 201 20.98 -19.68 5.95
C VAL A 201 21.70 -18.34 5.88
N TRP A 202 22.34 -17.95 6.98
CA TRP A 202 23.16 -16.74 7.07
C TRP A 202 24.59 -16.99 6.59
N TYR A 203 24.98 -16.26 5.54
CA TYR A 203 26.33 -16.28 4.97
C TYR A 203 27.11 -15.03 5.35
N SER A 204 28.42 -15.18 5.56
CA SER A 204 29.35 -14.09 5.78
C SER A 204 29.53 -13.27 4.49
N THR A 205 29.25 -11.97 4.55
CA THR A 205 29.50 -11.05 3.43
C THR A 205 30.98 -10.98 3.09
N ALA A 206 31.85 -11.01 4.11
CA ALA A 206 33.30 -11.04 3.91
C ALA A 206 33.74 -12.30 3.14
N SER A 207 33.11 -13.45 3.38
CA SER A 207 33.40 -14.68 2.64
C SER A 207 32.98 -14.59 1.17
N LEU A 208 31.89 -13.89 0.85
CA LEU A 208 31.47 -13.62 -0.54
C LEU A 208 32.47 -12.70 -1.25
N VAL A 209 32.89 -11.62 -0.58
CA VAL A 209 33.93 -10.71 -1.10
C VAL A 209 35.24 -11.46 -1.35
N GLN A 210 35.66 -12.31 -0.41
CA GLN A 210 36.87 -13.11 -0.55
C GLN A 210 36.75 -14.13 -1.70
N TYR A 211 35.59 -14.77 -1.85
CA TYR A 211 35.32 -15.67 -2.97
C TYR A 211 35.47 -14.94 -4.32
N LEU A 212 34.86 -13.76 -4.44
CA LEU A 212 34.98 -12.92 -5.64
C LEU A 212 36.43 -12.49 -5.88
N LYS A 213 37.17 -12.07 -4.84
CA LYS A 213 38.58 -11.70 -4.94
C LYS A 213 39.45 -12.83 -5.48
N CYS A 214 39.20 -14.07 -5.03
CA CYS A 214 39.97 -15.24 -5.45
C CYS A 214 39.60 -15.78 -6.84
N HIS A 215 38.30 -15.83 -7.16
CA HIS A 215 37.80 -16.54 -8.35
C HIS A 215 37.37 -15.60 -9.49
N HIS A 216 36.98 -14.37 -9.16
CA HIS A 216 36.46 -13.39 -10.10
C HIS A 216 37.01 -11.96 -9.82
N PRO A 217 38.34 -11.75 -9.74
CA PRO A 217 38.95 -10.48 -9.29
C PRO A 217 38.67 -9.25 -10.18
N PHE A 218 38.01 -9.45 -11.31
CA PHE A 218 37.67 -8.45 -12.32
C PHE A 218 36.17 -8.51 -12.69
N PHE A 219 35.30 -8.99 -11.78
CA PHE A 219 33.87 -9.13 -12.07
C PHE A 219 33.19 -7.77 -12.22
N LEU A 220 33.60 -6.78 -11.43
CA LEU A 220 33.08 -5.41 -11.48
C LEU A 220 33.93 -4.54 -12.41
N ILE A 221 35.21 -4.35 -12.08
CA ILE A 221 36.11 -3.47 -12.83
C ILE A 221 37.15 -4.31 -13.59
N PRO A 222 37.14 -4.27 -14.94
CA PRO A 222 38.12 -4.99 -15.75
C PRO A 222 39.56 -4.63 -15.38
N LYS A 223 40.49 -5.56 -15.57
CA LYS A 223 41.93 -5.33 -15.36
C LYS A 223 42.48 -4.13 -16.15
N LYS A 224 41.92 -3.89 -17.34
CA LYS A 224 42.26 -2.79 -18.23
C LYS A 224 40.96 -2.10 -18.69
N PRO A 225 40.41 -1.20 -17.88
CA PRO A 225 39.14 -0.57 -18.20
C PRO A 225 39.28 0.46 -19.32
N LYS A 226 38.23 0.62 -20.13
CA LYS A 226 38.19 1.59 -21.24
C LYS A 226 37.65 2.95 -20.75
N ALA A 227 38.27 3.50 -19.69
CA ALA A 227 37.84 4.76 -19.11
C ALA A 227 38.60 5.94 -19.73
N LYS A 228 37.87 7.03 -20.04
CA LYS A 228 38.45 8.24 -20.65
C LYS A 228 39.40 9.00 -19.73
N ARG A 229 39.22 8.86 -18.41
CA ARG A 229 39.97 9.59 -17.37
C ARG A 229 40.38 8.63 -16.24
N LEU A 230 41.37 7.79 -16.52
CA LEU A 230 42.02 6.98 -15.48
C LEU A 230 43.09 7.82 -14.78
N LEU A 231 43.09 7.77 -13.46
CA LEU A 231 44.15 8.34 -12.65
C LEU A 231 45.33 7.36 -12.54
N ASN A 232 46.50 7.85 -12.10
CA ASN A 232 47.75 7.09 -12.08
C ASN A 232 47.75 5.92 -11.07
N GLU A 233 46.77 5.91 -10.18
CA GLU A 233 46.54 4.97 -9.09
C GLU A 233 45.93 3.63 -9.58
N GLY A 234 45.71 3.46 -10.89
CA GLY A 234 45.23 2.22 -11.50
C GLY A 234 43.70 2.15 -11.62
N ARG A 235 43.14 0.94 -11.71
CA ARG A 235 41.70 0.75 -12.00
C ARG A 235 40.76 1.28 -10.91
N TYR A 236 41.26 1.43 -9.68
CA TYR A 236 40.51 1.99 -8.55
C TYR A 236 40.79 3.47 -8.32
N GLY A 237 41.69 4.08 -9.09
CA GLY A 237 42.18 5.44 -8.85
C GLY A 237 41.10 6.52 -8.86
N ASN A 238 39.96 6.29 -9.51
CA ASN A 238 38.86 7.24 -9.52
C ASN A 238 37.96 7.18 -8.28
N PHE A 239 38.12 6.17 -7.41
CA PHE A 239 37.36 6.08 -6.16
C PHE A 239 38.12 6.79 -5.05
N SER A 240 37.42 7.61 -4.28
CA SER A 240 38.01 8.31 -3.14
C SER A 240 37.30 8.00 -1.83
N GLU A 241 38.09 8.03 -0.78
CA GLU A 241 37.64 7.93 0.60
C GLU A 241 37.93 9.20 1.38
N HIS A 242 37.22 9.36 2.49
CA HIS A 242 37.32 10.50 3.39
C HIS A 242 37.46 10.00 4.83
N THR A 243 38.28 10.71 5.61
CA THR A 243 38.42 10.46 7.05
C THR A 243 37.92 11.65 7.86
N GLY A 244 37.07 11.35 8.85
CA GLY A 244 36.49 12.36 9.74
C GLY A 244 35.15 12.87 9.22
N ASP A 245 35.17 13.95 8.45
CA ASP A 245 33.98 14.53 7.81
C ASP A 245 33.97 14.19 6.31
N ARG A 246 32.76 13.97 5.75
CA ARG A 246 32.54 13.55 4.35
C ARG A 246 33.19 14.50 3.33
N TRP A 247 33.45 15.74 3.73
CA TRP A 247 33.95 16.80 2.85
C TRP A 247 35.44 17.11 3.01
N ARG A 248 36.14 16.46 3.95
CA ARG A 248 37.56 16.73 4.25
C ARG A 248 38.42 15.50 3.99
N ASN A 249 39.72 15.73 3.78
CA ASN A 249 40.75 14.68 3.68
C ASN A 249 40.42 13.60 2.65
N ARG A 250 40.20 14.00 1.39
CA ARG A 250 39.96 13.08 0.27
C ARG A 250 41.27 12.39 -0.13
N TYR A 251 41.26 11.07 -0.24
CA TYR A 251 42.37 10.28 -0.80
C TYR A 251 41.84 9.18 -1.72
N TYR A 252 42.57 8.90 -2.79
CA TYR A 252 42.18 7.92 -3.80
C TYR A 252 42.61 6.51 -3.42
N VAL A 253 41.83 5.52 -3.85
CA VAL A 253 42.14 4.10 -3.65
C VAL A 253 43.15 3.66 -4.71
N SER A 254 44.33 3.19 -4.29
CA SER A 254 45.35 2.71 -5.21
C SER A 254 45.18 1.22 -5.48
N ASP A 255 45.32 0.79 -6.73
CA ASP A 255 45.31 -0.64 -7.13
C ASP A 255 46.52 -1.40 -6.54
N LYS A 256 47.49 -0.69 -5.97
CA LYS A 256 48.63 -1.27 -5.23
C LYS A 256 48.31 -1.55 -3.76
N ASP A 257 47.20 -1.02 -3.23
CA ASP A 257 46.80 -1.26 -1.85
C ASP A 257 46.37 -2.73 -1.68
N LYS A 258 46.80 -3.39 -0.60
CA LYS A 258 46.52 -4.82 -0.37
C LYS A 258 45.01 -5.12 -0.24
N ASP A 259 44.25 -4.14 0.19
CA ASP A 259 42.81 -4.15 0.42
C ASP A 259 42.02 -3.33 -0.61
N ALA A 260 42.63 -2.97 -1.75
CA ALA A 260 41.98 -2.15 -2.78
C ALA A 260 40.68 -2.79 -3.30
N PHE A 261 40.68 -4.12 -3.44
CA PHE A 261 39.52 -4.89 -3.87
C PHE A 261 38.36 -4.76 -2.88
N GLU A 262 38.63 -4.95 -1.59
CA GLU A 262 37.65 -4.83 -0.51
C GLU A 262 37.08 -3.41 -0.44
N ARG A 263 37.95 -2.40 -0.60
CA ARG A 263 37.57 -0.99 -0.58
C ARG A 263 36.66 -0.59 -1.74
N VAL A 264 36.76 -1.21 -2.92
CA VAL A 264 35.88 -0.85 -4.06
C VAL A 264 34.87 -1.95 -4.37
N GLU A 265 35.32 -3.12 -4.79
CA GLU A 265 34.43 -4.22 -5.18
C GLU A 265 33.73 -4.85 -3.96
N GLY A 266 34.39 -4.91 -2.81
CA GLY A 266 33.73 -5.34 -1.57
C GLY A 266 32.60 -4.39 -1.16
N ARG A 267 32.83 -3.08 -1.27
CA ARG A 267 31.81 -2.05 -1.09
C ARG A 267 30.65 -2.15 -2.08
N TYR A 268 30.92 -2.53 -3.33
CA TYR A 268 29.88 -2.82 -4.32
C TYR A 268 29.03 -4.01 -3.88
N VAL A 269 29.65 -5.10 -3.40
CA VAL A 269 28.91 -6.29 -2.92
C VAL A 269 27.98 -5.94 -1.76
N GLU A 270 28.45 -5.17 -0.79
CA GLU A 270 27.61 -4.72 0.34
C GLU A 270 26.40 -3.92 -0.16
N ARG A 271 26.61 -2.96 -1.07
CA ARG A 271 25.54 -2.11 -1.63
C ARG A 271 24.62 -2.85 -2.58
N PHE A 272 25.14 -3.81 -3.35
CA PHE A 272 24.33 -4.69 -4.19
C PHE A 272 23.36 -5.50 -3.33
N LEU A 273 23.82 -6.09 -2.22
CA LEU A 273 22.93 -6.83 -1.32
C LEU A 273 21.86 -5.95 -0.67
N GLU A 274 22.19 -4.70 -0.35
CA GLU A 274 21.28 -3.70 0.24
C GLU A 274 20.35 -3.01 -0.78
N GLY A 275 20.66 -3.10 -2.07
CA GLY A 275 19.88 -2.51 -3.16
C GLY A 275 18.74 -3.41 -3.63
N ILE A 276 18.71 -3.73 -4.93
CA ILE A 276 17.65 -4.50 -5.60
C ILE A 276 17.25 -5.79 -4.85
N PRO A 277 18.19 -6.66 -4.40
CA PRO A 277 17.85 -7.88 -3.69
C PRO A 277 17.07 -7.62 -2.40
N LEU A 278 17.45 -6.62 -1.61
CA LEU A 278 16.74 -6.27 -0.37
C LEU A 278 15.39 -5.64 -0.69
N SER A 279 15.34 -4.68 -1.63
CA SER A 279 14.09 -4.03 -2.06
C SER A 279 13.06 -4.99 -2.66
N LEU A 280 13.49 -6.07 -3.32
CA LEU A 280 12.59 -7.13 -3.80
C LEU A 280 12.23 -8.16 -2.72
N GLY A 281 12.85 -8.08 -1.54
CA GLY A 281 12.67 -9.04 -0.45
C GLY A 281 13.33 -10.39 -0.72
N TYR A 282 14.31 -10.46 -1.62
CA TYR A 282 15.07 -11.67 -1.95
C TYR A 282 16.12 -12.01 -0.90
N VAL A 283 16.62 -11.00 -0.19
CA VAL A 283 17.59 -11.16 0.89
C VAL A 283 17.15 -10.45 2.16
N ASP A 284 17.60 -10.98 3.28
CA ASP A 284 17.77 -10.23 4.51
C ASP A 284 19.25 -9.95 4.73
N VAL A 285 19.57 -8.85 5.39
CA VAL A 285 20.94 -8.40 5.64
C VAL A 285 21.14 -8.09 7.11
N ALA A 286 22.35 -8.30 7.62
CA ALA A 286 22.69 -8.08 9.02
C ALA A 286 23.90 -7.15 9.13
N TYR A 287 23.76 -6.10 9.93
CA TYR A 287 24.78 -5.08 10.14
C TYR A 287 25.38 -5.17 11.55
N THR A 288 26.58 -4.63 11.71
CA THR A 288 27.09 -4.25 13.04
C THR A 288 26.10 -3.32 13.74
N ASP A 289 26.09 -3.29 15.09
CA ASP A 289 25.20 -2.43 15.89
C ASP A 289 25.09 -0.99 15.34
N LYS A 290 23.85 -0.48 15.23
CA LYS A 290 23.46 0.83 14.68
C LYS A 290 24.22 2.02 15.29
N THR A 291 24.92 1.84 16.41
CA THR A 291 25.87 2.82 16.95
C THR A 291 26.96 3.25 15.95
N PHE A 292 27.27 2.44 14.92
CA PHE A 292 28.17 2.86 13.84
C PHE A 292 27.67 4.10 13.07
N LEU A 293 26.36 4.32 13.04
CA LEU A 293 25.76 5.53 12.45
C LEU A 293 26.06 6.79 13.29
N LYS A 294 26.47 6.65 14.56
CA LYS A 294 26.71 7.76 15.51
C LYS A 294 28.18 8.00 15.86
N ALA A 295 29.09 7.04 15.65
CA ALA A 295 30.49 7.13 16.11
C ALA A 295 31.36 8.11 15.28
N GLY A 296 32.09 9.00 15.95
CA GLY A 296 32.77 10.19 15.38
C GLY A 296 34.16 10.02 14.73
N LYS A 297 34.52 8.83 14.24
CA LYS A 297 35.69 8.64 13.35
C LYS A 297 35.29 7.77 12.18
N LYS A 298 34.61 8.39 11.21
CA LYS A 298 34.01 7.68 10.09
C LYS A 298 34.94 7.72 8.90
N LEU A 299 35.29 6.51 8.42
CA LEU A 299 35.74 6.30 7.06
C LEU A 299 34.50 6.38 6.17
N PHE A 300 34.50 7.26 5.17
CA PHE A 300 33.45 7.38 4.18
C PHE A 300 34.00 7.06 2.79
N PRO A 301 33.32 6.22 1.98
CA PRO A 301 32.15 5.45 2.38
C PRO A 301 32.50 4.36 3.40
N MET A 302 31.53 3.92 4.19
CA MET A 302 31.67 2.83 5.14
C MET A 302 32.09 1.54 4.43
N LEU A 303 32.90 0.77 5.14
CA LEU A 303 33.45 -0.52 4.72
C LEU A 303 33.16 -1.56 5.80
N ASN A 304 32.79 -2.77 5.38
CA ASN A 304 32.63 -3.95 6.22
C ASN A 304 31.60 -3.73 7.34
N LYS A 305 30.48 -3.09 7.01
CA LYS A 305 29.36 -2.85 7.94
C LYS A 305 28.24 -3.86 7.79
N LEU A 306 27.97 -4.31 6.57
CA LEU A 306 27.09 -5.43 6.29
C LEU A 306 27.88 -6.73 6.51
N LYS A 307 27.58 -7.43 7.60
CA LYS A 307 28.34 -8.61 8.07
C LYS A 307 27.85 -9.92 7.49
N ALA A 308 26.54 -10.04 7.33
CA ALA A 308 25.94 -11.26 6.81
C ALA A 308 24.70 -10.97 5.96
N PHE A 309 24.34 -11.94 5.12
CA PHE A 309 23.10 -11.93 4.35
C PHE A 309 22.47 -13.33 4.35
N ARG A 310 21.16 -13.37 4.16
CA ARG A 310 20.36 -14.59 4.06
C ARG A 310 19.47 -14.51 2.84
N LEU A 311 19.53 -15.50 1.96
CA LEU A 311 18.61 -15.60 0.82
C LEU A 311 17.28 -16.17 1.27
N LYS A 312 16.18 -15.58 0.83
CA LYS A 312 14.85 -16.11 1.07
C LYS A 312 14.45 -17.13 0.02
N SER A 313 13.51 -18.02 0.36
CA SER A 313 12.98 -19.02 -0.57
C SER A 313 12.40 -18.43 -1.86
N GLN A 314 11.77 -17.25 -1.78
CA GLN A 314 11.21 -16.53 -2.93
C GLN A 314 12.26 -16.27 -4.02
N PHE A 315 13.48 -15.87 -3.63
CA PHE A 315 14.57 -15.61 -4.57
C PHE A 315 14.87 -16.83 -5.45
N LEU A 316 15.06 -18.00 -4.83
CA LEU A 316 15.39 -19.21 -5.59
C LEU A 316 14.24 -19.65 -6.47
N ARG A 317 12.98 -19.49 -6.04
CA ARG A 317 11.82 -19.80 -6.87
C ARG A 317 11.81 -18.94 -8.13
N VAL A 318 12.05 -17.64 -8.02
CA VAL A 318 12.12 -16.74 -9.18
C VAL A 318 13.25 -17.15 -10.14
N ILE A 319 14.47 -17.30 -9.62
CA ILE A 319 15.66 -17.57 -10.44
C ILE A 319 15.65 -18.98 -11.06
N LYS A 320 14.86 -19.91 -10.51
CA LYS A 320 14.64 -21.25 -11.07
C LYS A 320 13.38 -21.35 -11.94
N ALA A 321 12.60 -20.29 -12.06
CA ALA A 321 11.32 -20.29 -12.75
C ALA A 321 10.28 -21.25 -12.12
N GLU A 322 10.24 -21.31 -10.80
CA GLU A 322 9.42 -22.21 -9.97
C GLU A 322 8.36 -21.44 -9.14
N VAL A 323 7.99 -20.22 -9.54
CA VAL A 323 6.92 -19.45 -8.88
C VAL A 323 5.56 -20.05 -9.23
N ALA A 324 4.79 -20.42 -8.21
CA ALA A 324 3.44 -20.94 -8.39
C ALA A 324 2.42 -19.82 -8.65
N GLU A 325 1.40 -20.13 -9.45
CA GLU A 325 0.23 -19.26 -9.64
C GLU A 325 -0.63 -19.21 -8.35
N PRO A 326 -1.38 -18.12 -8.13
CA PRO A 326 -2.09 -17.92 -6.89
C PRO A 326 -3.24 -18.92 -6.74
N LYS A 327 -3.38 -19.47 -5.53
CA LYS A 327 -4.44 -20.40 -5.19
C LYS A 327 -5.56 -19.66 -4.47
N VAL A 328 -6.73 -19.60 -5.10
CA VAL A 328 -7.92 -18.97 -4.54
C VAL A 328 -8.85 -20.03 -3.95
N THR A 329 -9.30 -19.84 -2.72
CA THR A 329 -10.28 -20.72 -2.06
C THR A 329 -11.42 -19.89 -1.50
N VAL A 330 -12.66 -20.18 -1.91
CA VAL A 330 -13.87 -19.55 -1.38
C VAL A 330 -14.46 -20.45 -0.30
N GLN A 331 -14.68 -19.90 0.88
CA GLN A 331 -15.23 -20.59 2.03
C GLN A 331 -16.75 -20.35 2.17
N PRO A 332 -17.48 -21.25 2.86
CA PRO A 332 -18.92 -21.10 3.08
C PRO A 332 -19.31 -19.83 3.85
N ASN A 333 -18.40 -19.22 4.61
CA ASN A 333 -18.62 -17.99 5.35
C ASN A 333 -18.38 -16.71 4.52
N PHE A 334 -18.32 -16.82 3.18
CA PHE A 334 -18.05 -15.74 2.23
C PHE A 334 -16.64 -15.15 2.30
N GLU A 335 -15.72 -15.84 2.96
CA GLU A 335 -14.30 -15.49 2.94
C GLU A 335 -13.60 -16.11 1.73
N ILE A 336 -12.71 -15.35 1.12
CA ILE A 336 -11.86 -15.79 0.02
C ILE A 336 -10.42 -15.73 0.49
N HIS A 337 -9.75 -16.87 0.50
CA HIS A 337 -8.33 -17.00 0.78
C HIS A 337 -7.57 -17.01 -0.53
N VAL A 338 -6.64 -16.07 -0.69
CA VAL A 338 -5.70 -16.03 -1.81
C VAL A 338 -4.31 -16.37 -1.27
N GLU A 339 -3.83 -17.56 -1.55
CA GLU A 339 -2.47 -18.02 -1.22
C GLU A 339 -1.56 -17.77 -2.42
N SER A 340 -0.45 -17.05 -2.24
CA SER A 340 0.46 -16.73 -3.34
C SER A 340 1.88 -16.44 -2.84
N ASP A 341 2.90 -16.73 -3.65
CA ASP A 341 4.30 -16.40 -3.32
C ASP A 341 4.60 -14.91 -3.41
N PHE A 342 3.87 -14.21 -4.29
CA PHE A 342 3.97 -12.78 -4.56
C PHE A 342 2.58 -12.15 -4.65
N TYR A 343 2.50 -10.82 -4.57
CA TYR A 343 1.22 -10.11 -4.67
C TYR A 343 0.51 -10.46 -6.00
N PRO A 344 -0.69 -11.10 -5.95
CA PRO A 344 -1.33 -11.62 -7.14
C PRO A 344 -2.22 -10.58 -7.82
N ALA A 345 -1.58 -9.57 -8.42
CA ALA A 345 -2.24 -8.36 -8.91
C ALA A 345 -3.43 -8.63 -9.83
N GLN A 346 -3.31 -9.56 -10.77
CA GLN A 346 -4.41 -9.92 -11.68
C GLN A 346 -5.63 -10.50 -10.94
N THR A 347 -5.38 -11.39 -9.98
CA THR A 347 -6.45 -11.94 -9.14
C THR A 347 -7.07 -10.84 -8.28
N MET A 348 -6.24 -9.95 -7.73
CA MET A 348 -6.68 -8.87 -6.86
C MET A 348 -7.47 -7.80 -7.62
N SER A 349 -7.10 -7.45 -8.86
CA SER A 349 -7.85 -6.47 -9.67
C SER A 349 -9.26 -6.96 -9.98
N VAL A 350 -9.44 -8.28 -10.10
CA VAL A 350 -10.75 -8.91 -10.32
C VAL A 350 -11.57 -9.02 -9.03
N LEU A 351 -10.93 -9.35 -7.90
CA LEU A 351 -11.62 -9.57 -6.63
C LEU A 351 -11.94 -8.28 -5.86
N THR A 352 -11.02 -7.30 -5.86
CA THR A 352 -11.12 -6.06 -5.05
C THR A 352 -12.44 -5.30 -5.26
N PRO A 353 -13.01 -5.18 -6.47
CA PRO A 353 -14.31 -4.55 -6.67
C PRO A 353 -15.49 -5.24 -5.96
N LEU A 354 -15.33 -6.51 -5.58
CA LEU A 354 -16.38 -7.37 -5.02
C LEU A 354 -16.24 -7.64 -3.52
N VAL A 355 -15.09 -7.30 -2.92
CA VAL A 355 -14.69 -7.75 -1.59
C VAL A 355 -14.10 -6.64 -0.73
N ASN A 356 -14.20 -6.80 0.58
CA ASN A 356 -13.35 -6.09 1.54
C ASN A 356 -12.09 -6.90 1.84
N VAL A 357 -10.94 -6.22 1.96
CA VAL A 357 -9.71 -6.84 2.47
C VAL A 357 -9.80 -6.93 3.99
N VAL A 358 -9.75 -8.15 4.54
CA VAL A 358 -9.83 -8.41 5.99
C VAL A 358 -8.42 -8.44 6.59
N SER A 359 -7.51 -9.18 5.97
CA SER A 359 -6.10 -9.21 6.34
C SER A 359 -5.23 -9.48 5.12
N GLU A 360 -4.01 -8.97 5.15
CA GLU A 360 -3.03 -9.13 4.09
C GLU A 360 -1.68 -9.45 4.71
N ASP A 361 -1.24 -10.69 4.54
CA ASP A 361 0.11 -11.15 4.90
C ASP A 361 0.94 -11.36 3.63
N SER A 362 2.25 -11.61 3.80
CA SER A 362 3.20 -11.75 2.68
C SER A 362 2.88 -12.89 1.73
N SER A 363 2.11 -13.89 2.17
CA SER A 363 1.79 -15.10 1.38
C SER A 363 0.31 -15.49 1.36
N SER A 364 -0.52 -14.76 2.11
CA SER A 364 -1.95 -15.05 2.22
C SER A 364 -2.74 -13.76 2.37
N ILE A 365 -3.75 -13.59 1.53
CA ILE A 365 -4.68 -12.46 1.59
C ILE A 365 -6.06 -13.03 1.92
N LEU A 366 -6.66 -12.52 3.00
CA LEU A 366 -8.02 -12.85 3.39
C LEU A 366 -8.96 -11.74 2.96
N LEU A 367 -9.91 -12.10 2.12
CA LEU A 367 -10.92 -11.20 1.56
C LEU A 367 -12.30 -11.66 2.02
N LYS A 368 -13.25 -10.75 2.07
CA LYS A 368 -14.64 -11.06 2.40
C LYS A 368 -15.57 -10.47 1.35
N LEU A 369 -16.40 -11.32 0.74
CA LEU A 369 -17.42 -10.87 -0.21
C LEU A 369 -18.44 -9.99 0.51
N GLU A 370 -18.82 -8.90 -0.16
CA GLU A 370 -19.72 -7.90 0.39
C GLU A 370 -20.88 -7.65 -0.57
N LYS A 371 -22.11 -7.87 -0.07
CA LYS A 371 -23.35 -7.69 -0.87
C LYS A 371 -23.41 -6.33 -1.57
N LYS A 372 -23.03 -5.26 -0.86
CA LYS A 372 -23.09 -3.89 -1.41
C LYS A 372 -22.07 -3.66 -2.53
N MET A 373 -20.91 -4.30 -2.46
CA MET A 373 -19.85 -4.17 -3.46
C MET A 373 -20.21 -4.96 -4.71
N VAL A 374 -20.69 -6.19 -4.53
CA VAL A 374 -21.24 -7.01 -5.62
C VAL A 374 -22.38 -6.28 -6.33
N ALA A 375 -23.36 -5.76 -5.58
CA ALA A 375 -24.48 -5.01 -6.16
C ALA A 375 -24.01 -3.75 -6.91
N LYS A 376 -23.02 -3.01 -6.37
CA LYS A 376 -22.43 -1.86 -7.05
C LYS A 376 -21.80 -2.25 -8.38
N GLN A 377 -21.12 -3.40 -8.44
CA GLN A 377 -20.48 -3.84 -9.67
C GLN A 377 -21.48 -4.33 -10.72
N LEU A 378 -22.56 -5.00 -10.30
CA LEU A 378 -23.66 -5.40 -11.21
C LEU A 378 -24.38 -4.21 -11.85
N VAL A 379 -24.38 -3.04 -11.20
CA VAL A 379 -24.89 -1.80 -11.81
C VAL A 379 -23.96 -1.27 -12.91
N VAL A 380 -22.65 -1.53 -12.81
CA VAL A 380 -21.67 -1.12 -13.81
C VAL A 380 -21.64 -2.08 -14.99
N ASP A 381 -21.79 -3.38 -14.73
CA ASP A 381 -21.85 -4.44 -15.74
C ASP A 381 -23.00 -5.40 -15.43
N GLU A 382 -24.13 -5.21 -16.12
CA GLU A 382 -25.35 -6.03 -15.96
C GLU A 382 -25.12 -7.49 -16.34
N ASN A 383 -24.10 -7.81 -17.14
CA ASN A 383 -23.80 -9.17 -17.57
C ASN A 383 -22.75 -9.86 -16.67
N LEU A 384 -22.31 -9.22 -15.59
CA LEU A 384 -21.31 -9.77 -14.70
C LEU A 384 -21.83 -11.01 -13.96
N ASP A 385 -21.29 -12.17 -14.32
CA ASP A 385 -21.54 -13.42 -13.61
C ASP A 385 -20.46 -13.68 -12.54
N VAL A 386 -20.75 -13.21 -11.33
CA VAL A 386 -19.84 -13.34 -10.18
C VAL A 386 -19.60 -14.81 -9.79
N VAL A 387 -20.60 -15.67 -9.96
CA VAL A 387 -20.50 -17.10 -9.63
C VAL A 387 -19.50 -17.77 -10.56
N ASN A 388 -19.64 -17.57 -11.87
CA ASN A 388 -18.72 -18.14 -12.84
C ASN A 388 -17.31 -17.55 -12.72
N LEU A 389 -17.20 -16.26 -12.42
CA LEU A 389 -15.91 -15.62 -12.13
C LEU A 389 -15.18 -16.30 -10.96
N LEU A 390 -15.85 -16.49 -9.82
CA LEU A 390 -15.25 -17.13 -8.65
C LEU A 390 -14.96 -18.63 -8.87
N LYS A 391 -15.77 -19.34 -9.67
CA LYS A 391 -15.47 -20.72 -10.09
C LYS A 391 -14.20 -20.80 -10.94
N GLN A 392 -14.02 -19.86 -11.88
CA GLN A 392 -12.84 -19.79 -12.72
C GLN A 392 -11.58 -19.53 -11.90
N LEU A 393 -11.64 -18.60 -10.93
CA LEU A 393 -10.49 -18.26 -10.08
C LEU A 393 -10.12 -19.36 -9.07
N SER A 394 -11.11 -20.03 -8.46
CA SER A 394 -10.85 -21.02 -7.41
C SER A 394 -10.45 -22.40 -7.93
N HIS A 395 -10.69 -22.69 -9.21
CA HIS A 395 -10.52 -24.01 -9.83
C HIS A 395 -11.21 -25.16 -9.05
N LYS A 396 -12.16 -24.84 -8.17
CA LYS A 396 -12.90 -25.76 -7.31
C LYS A 396 -14.38 -25.41 -7.34
N ALA A 397 -15.22 -26.38 -6.98
CA ALA A 397 -16.63 -26.11 -6.77
C ALA A 397 -16.80 -25.12 -5.60
N LEU A 398 -17.60 -24.08 -5.82
CA LEU A 398 -17.96 -23.13 -4.78
C LEU A 398 -18.94 -23.79 -3.78
N PRO A 399 -18.90 -23.39 -2.50
CA PRO A 399 -19.92 -23.78 -1.53
C PRO A 399 -21.33 -23.41 -2.01
N GLN A 400 -22.28 -24.35 -1.90
CA GLN A 400 -23.63 -24.16 -2.44
C GLN A 400 -24.34 -22.95 -1.84
N ASN A 401 -24.14 -22.68 -0.55
CA ASN A 401 -24.73 -21.53 0.12
C ASN A 401 -24.20 -20.20 -0.43
N VAL A 402 -22.92 -20.13 -0.84
CA VAL A 402 -22.36 -18.93 -1.48
C VAL A 402 -22.96 -18.72 -2.86
N VAL A 403 -23.16 -19.80 -3.64
CA VAL A 403 -23.81 -19.73 -4.96
C VAL A 403 -25.24 -19.20 -4.84
N THR A 404 -26.05 -19.81 -3.97
CA THR A 404 -27.45 -19.39 -3.76
C THR A 404 -27.52 -17.92 -3.36
N GLU A 405 -26.68 -17.47 -2.43
CA GLU A 405 -26.73 -16.09 -1.96
C GLU A 405 -26.27 -15.08 -3.03
N LEU A 406 -25.26 -15.43 -3.85
CA LEU A 406 -24.81 -14.58 -4.95
C LEU A 406 -25.87 -14.45 -6.06
N GLU A 407 -26.58 -15.55 -6.36
CA GLU A 407 -27.73 -15.53 -7.27
C GLU A 407 -28.87 -14.66 -6.71
N GLU A 408 -29.12 -14.71 -5.40
CA GLU A 408 -30.07 -13.81 -4.74
C GLU A 408 -29.61 -12.35 -4.78
N TRP A 409 -28.32 -12.07 -4.61
CA TRP A 409 -27.78 -10.71 -4.70
C TRP A 409 -27.92 -10.13 -6.10
N ALA A 410 -27.74 -10.95 -7.14
CA ALA A 410 -28.01 -10.58 -8.52
C ALA A 410 -29.53 -10.42 -8.80
N GLY A 411 -30.37 -11.26 -8.20
CA GLY A 411 -31.83 -11.18 -8.31
C GLY A 411 -32.46 -10.00 -7.55
N HIS A 412 -31.77 -9.43 -6.56
CA HIS A 412 -32.24 -8.31 -5.72
C HIS A 412 -31.90 -6.92 -6.25
N SER A 413 -31.49 -6.75 -7.51
CA SER A 413 -31.89 -5.52 -8.22
C SER A 413 -33.41 -5.60 -8.38
N GLU A 414 -34.15 -5.26 -7.33
CA GLU A 414 -35.61 -5.19 -7.37
C GLU A 414 -35.98 -4.36 -8.62
N MET A 415 -36.56 -5.01 -9.63
CA MET A 415 -37.00 -4.35 -10.85
C MET A 415 -38.09 -3.36 -10.47
N PHE A 416 -37.71 -2.13 -10.16
CA PHE A 416 -38.65 -1.02 -10.17
C PHE A 416 -38.79 -0.58 -11.62
N VAL A 417 -40.00 -0.73 -12.17
CA VAL A 417 -40.33 -0.20 -13.49
C VAL A 417 -40.53 1.30 -13.34
N LEU A 418 -39.56 2.09 -13.81
CA LEU A 418 -39.69 3.54 -13.86
C LEU A 418 -40.43 3.94 -15.14
N TYR A 419 -41.56 4.60 -14.97
CA TYR A 419 -42.37 5.14 -16.05
C TYR A 419 -42.01 6.62 -16.30
N ASP A 420 -41.26 6.90 -17.37
CA ASP A 420 -40.89 8.27 -17.77
C ASP A 420 -41.90 8.86 -18.77
N GLY A 421 -42.18 10.16 -18.65
CA GLY A 421 -43.11 10.91 -19.52
C GLY A 421 -44.59 10.55 -19.37
N LEU A 422 -44.95 9.73 -18.38
CA LEU A 422 -46.32 9.29 -18.11
C LEU A 422 -46.94 10.09 -16.95
N GLY A 423 -48.28 10.16 -16.92
CA GLY A 423 -49.04 10.80 -15.84
C GLY A 423 -49.81 9.77 -15.02
N LEU A 424 -50.11 10.12 -13.77
CA LEU A 424 -51.03 9.36 -12.93
C LEU A 424 -52.42 10.00 -13.01
N PHE A 425 -53.40 9.25 -13.52
CA PHE A 425 -54.79 9.66 -13.58
C PHE A 425 -55.58 9.02 -12.44
N GLU A 426 -56.33 9.84 -11.72
CA GLU A 426 -57.34 9.42 -10.75
C GLU A 426 -58.73 9.88 -11.21
N GLY A 427 -59.69 8.94 -11.33
CA GLY A 427 -61.07 9.29 -11.72
C GLY A 427 -62.00 8.08 -11.81
N ASP A 428 -63.26 8.34 -12.17
CA ASP A 428 -64.30 7.29 -12.26
C ASP A 428 -63.92 6.24 -13.32
N ALA A 429 -64.06 4.96 -12.95
CA ALA A 429 -63.78 3.81 -13.78
C ALA A 429 -64.61 3.78 -15.09
N LYS A 430 -65.73 4.53 -15.15
CA LYS A 430 -66.68 4.53 -16.27
C LYS A 430 -66.37 5.51 -17.41
N LEU A 431 -65.28 6.26 -17.32
CA LEU A 431 -64.88 7.23 -18.34
C LEU A 431 -64.13 6.54 -19.50
N SER A 432 -64.86 6.15 -20.55
CA SER A 432 -64.30 5.45 -21.73
C SER A 432 -63.27 6.27 -22.52
N ALA A 433 -63.29 7.60 -22.41
CA ALA A 433 -62.32 8.49 -23.05
C ALA A 433 -60.86 8.24 -22.58
N ILE A 434 -60.67 7.63 -21.40
CA ILE A 434 -59.35 7.40 -20.81
C ILE A 434 -58.68 6.16 -21.41
N ASP A 435 -59.45 5.19 -21.91
CA ASP A 435 -58.91 3.89 -22.35
C ASP A 435 -57.87 4.05 -23.48
N LYS A 436 -58.01 5.08 -24.31
CA LYS A 436 -57.05 5.43 -25.38
C LYS A 436 -55.68 5.89 -24.84
N PHE A 437 -55.65 6.42 -23.63
CA PHE A 437 -54.45 6.96 -22.97
C PHE A 437 -53.91 6.04 -21.89
N ALA A 438 -54.67 5.06 -21.41
CA ALA A 438 -54.24 4.13 -20.38
C ALA A 438 -53.05 3.26 -20.87
N VAL A 439 -52.00 3.23 -20.06
CA VAL A 439 -50.85 2.34 -20.21
C VAL A 439 -51.00 1.17 -19.25
N GLU A 440 -51.35 1.46 -18.00
CA GLU A 440 -51.55 0.44 -16.96
C GLU A 440 -52.67 0.87 -16.00
N GLN A 441 -53.47 -0.07 -15.52
CA GLN A 441 -54.48 0.17 -14.51
C GLN A 441 -53.98 -0.31 -13.14
N ILE A 442 -53.66 0.63 -12.25
CA ILE A 442 -53.13 0.33 -10.91
C ILE A 442 -54.26 -0.03 -9.94
N ALA A 443 -55.42 0.62 -10.07
CA ALA A 443 -56.60 0.38 -9.25
C ALA A 443 -57.89 0.70 -10.05
N PRO A 444 -59.10 0.36 -9.56
CA PRO A 444 -60.35 0.67 -10.25
C PRO A 444 -60.48 2.13 -10.68
N ASN A 445 -59.93 3.06 -9.90
CA ASN A 445 -59.96 4.51 -10.12
C ASN A 445 -58.58 5.13 -10.38
N LEU A 446 -57.51 4.34 -10.55
CA LEU A 446 -56.15 4.82 -10.77
C LEU A 446 -55.52 4.17 -12.00
N ARG A 447 -55.01 5.00 -12.92
CA ARG A 447 -54.39 4.55 -14.17
C ARG A 447 -53.12 5.34 -14.46
N ILE A 448 -52.10 4.67 -14.97
CA ILE A 448 -50.96 5.31 -15.63
C ILE A 448 -51.39 5.67 -17.04
N VAL A 449 -51.21 6.91 -17.44
CA VAL A 449 -51.64 7.43 -18.74
C VAL A 449 -50.49 8.03 -19.53
N LYS A 450 -50.47 7.75 -20.84
CA LYS A 450 -49.58 8.44 -21.78
C LYS A 450 -50.13 9.80 -22.14
N THR A 451 -49.23 10.74 -22.45
CA THR A 451 -49.57 12.09 -22.93
C THR A 451 -50.61 12.80 -22.02
N PRO A 452 -50.32 13.01 -20.73
CA PRO A 452 -51.29 13.53 -19.77
C PRO A 452 -51.85 14.92 -20.13
N SER A 453 -51.08 15.74 -20.86
CA SER A 453 -51.57 17.04 -21.36
C SER A 453 -52.70 16.88 -22.38
N GLN A 454 -52.63 15.90 -23.28
CA GLN A 454 -53.70 15.65 -24.26
C GLN A 454 -54.95 15.07 -23.61
N LEU A 455 -54.78 14.20 -22.61
CA LEU A 455 -55.89 13.70 -21.82
C LEU A 455 -56.61 14.85 -21.09
N TYR A 456 -55.85 15.79 -20.52
CA TYR A 456 -56.41 16.96 -19.85
C TYR A 456 -57.29 17.79 -20.79
N GLU A 457 -56.78 18.16 -21.97
CA GLU A 457 -57.53 18.91 -22.98
C GLU A 457 -58.79 18.18 -23.44
N GLN A 458 -58.75 16.85 -23.61
CA GLN A 458 -59.93 16.07 -23.99
C GLN A 458 -60.97 16.00 -22.88
N LEU A 459 -60.55 15.93 -21.62
CA LEU A 459 -61.48 15.96 -20.49
C LEU A 459 -62.14 17.34 -20.37
N GLU A 460 -61.41 18.43 -20.63
CA GLU A 460 -62.00 19.78 -20.70
C GLU A 460 -62.99 19.92 -21.86
N GLN A 461 -62.66 19.40 -23.06
CA GLN A 461 -63.55 19.40 -24.22
C GLN A 461 -64.83 18.57 -24.00
N ALA A 462 -64.75 17.54 -23.17
CA ALA A 462 -65.90 16.72 -22.76
C ALA A 462 -66.74 17.36 -21.63
N GLU A 463 -66.52 18.65 -21.33
CA GLU A 463 -67.19 19.42 -20.27
C GLU A 463 -66.99 18.84 -18.86
N LEU A 464 -65.91 18.10 -18.64
CA LEU A 464 -65.50 17.66 -17.31
C LEU A 464 -64.62 18.73 -16.64
N VAL A 465 -64.44 18.61 -15.32
CA VAL A 465 -63.60 19.53 -14.53
C VAL A 465 -62.34 18.79 -14.05
N PRO A 466 -61.35 18.52 -14.93
CA PRO A 466 -60.13 17.83 -14.55
C PRO A 466 -59.22 18.73 -13.70
N LEU A 467 -58.52 18.14 -12.74
CA LEU A 467 -57.47 18.80 -11.95
C LEU A 467 -56.10 18.29 -12.40
N LYS A 468 -55.25 19.19 -12.91
CA LYS A 468 -53.87 18.87 -13.27
C LYS A 468 -52.93 19.31 -12.17
N VAL A 469 -52.17 18.37 -11.63
CA VAL A 469 -51.09 18.64 -10.68
C VAL A 469 -49.76 18.29 -11.35
N ARG A 470 -48.86 19.26 -11.38
CA ARG A 470 -47.46 19.03 -11.75
C ARG A 470 -46.65 19.00 -10.46
N HIS A 471 -45.87 17.95 -10.26
CA HIS A 471 -44.91 17.87 -9.18
C HIS A 471 -43.56 18.41 -9.65
N GLU A 472 -42.85 19.12 -8.78
CA GLU A 472 -41.47 19.55 -9.04
C GLU A 472 -40.52 18.42 -8.65
N ASN A 473 -39.28 18.46 -9.16
CA ASN A 473 -38.30 17.39 -8.95
C ASN A 473 -37.98 17.12 -7.47
N ASP A 474 -38.18 18.11 -6.60
CA ASP A 474 -37.83 18.09 -5.19
C ASP A 474 -39.04 18.10 -4.24
N ALA A 475 -40.27 18.22 -4.76
CA ALA A 475 -41.47 18.29 -3.91
C ALA A 475 -42.78 17.84 -4.59
N LEU A 476 -43.58 17.09 -3.84
CA LEU A 476 -44.95 16.74 -4.23
C LEU A 476 -45.93 17.87 -3.85
N HIS A 477 -46.49 18.54 -4.85
CA HIS A 477 -47.62 19.47 -4.65
C HIS A 477 -48.86 18.81 -4.05
N THR A 478 -49.51 19.52 -3.13
CA THR A 478 -50.75 19.09 -2.48
C THR A 478 -51.97 19.41 -3.34
N LEU A 479 -52.94 18.50 -3.35
CA LEU A 479 -54.23 18.71 -4.01
C LEU A 479 -55.09 19.73 -3.24
N PRO A 480 -55.95 20.50 -3.92
CA PRO A 480 -56.92 21.38 -3.26
C PRO A 480 -57.78 20.61 -2.24
N LYS A 481 -58.10 21.22 -1.09
CA LYS A 481 -58.87 20.57 -0.01
C LYS A 481 -60.22 20.00 -0.49
N THR A 482 -60.82 20.66 -1.48
CA THR A 482 -62.09 20.31 -2.11
C THR A 482 -62.00 19.16 -3.11
N ALA A 483 -60.80 18.78 -3.58
CA ALA A 483 -60.62 17.68 -4.54
C ALA A 483 -61.00 16.34 -3.90
N LYS A 484 -61.76 15.47 -4.59
CA LYS A 484 -62.00 14.09 -4.11
C LYS A 484 -60.87 13.21 -4.64
N THR A 485 -60.05 12.67 -3.73
CA THR A 485 -58.83 11.92 -4.05
C THR A 485 -58.69 10.73 -3.10
N VAL A 486 -58.18 9.59 -3.59
CA VAL A 486 -57.77 8.44 -2.79
C VAL A 486 -56.42 8.64 -2.13
N PHE A 487 -55.61 9.56 -2.66
CA PHE A 487 -54.37 9.95 -2.00
C PHE A 487 -54.68 10.67 -0.68
N PRO A 488 -53.90 10.41 0.38
CA PRO A 488 -54.08 11.05 1.67
C PRO A 488 -54.09 12.57 1.50
N LYS A 489 -55.24 13.20 1.79
CA LYS A 489 -55.29 14.64 1.95
C LYS A 489 -54.48 15.00 3.18
N ASP A 490 -53.74 16.09 3.11
CA ASP A 490 -53.05 16.68 4.26
C ASP A 490 -54.10 17.04 5.33
N THR A 491 -54.46 16.07 6.17
CA THR A 491 -55.10 16.34 7.45
C THR A 491 -54.08 17.16 8.18
N ALA A 492 -54.39 18.46 8.37
CA ALA A 492 -53.64 19.40 9.20
C ALA A 492 -52.93 18.60 10.27
N ALA A 493 -51.61 18.47 10.11
CA ALA A 493 -50.79 17.45 10.74
C ALA A 493 -51.43 17.05 12.05
N LYS A 494 -52.08 15.86 12.11
CA LYS A 494 -52.34 15.23 13.40
C LYS A 494 -50.99 15.36 14.07
N LYS A 495 -50.87 16.25 15.07
CA LYS A 495 -49.60 16.49 15.75
C LYS A 495 -49.08 15.11 15.97
N ALA A 496 -48.01 14.74 15.25
CA ALA A 496 -47.35 13.47 15.49
C ALA A 496 -47.21 13.48 17.01
N PRO A 497 -47.70 12.46 17.75
CA PRO A 497 -47.55 12.44 19.20
C PRO A 497 -46.11 12.84 19.44
N PRO A 498 -45.87 14.00 20.09
CA PRO A 498 -44.70 14.84 19.86
C PRO A 498 -43.52 13.91 19.85
N LYS A 499 -42.90 13.68 18.66
CA LYS A 499 -41.92 12.59 18.38
C LYS A 499 -41.30 12.25 19.71
N ALA A 500 -41.77 11.19 20.40
CA ALA A 500 -41.58 11.06 21.85
C ALA A 500 -40.16 11.47 22.10
N LYS A 501 -39.93 12.68 22.69
CA LYS A 501 -38.62 13.38 22.64
C LYS A 501 -37.63 12.26 22.85
N ARG A 502 -36.87 11.86 21.81
CA ARG A 502 -36.09 10.60 21.86
C ARG A 502 -35.49 10.62 23.24
N LYS A 503 -35.95 9.71 24.13
CA LYS A 503 -35.66 9.86 25.57
C LYS A 503 -34.20 10.24 25.61
N PRO A 504 -33.80 11.41 26.13
CA PRO A 504 -32.41 11.84 26.03
C PRO A 504 -31.60 10.68 26.59
N VAL A 505 -30.95 9.94 25.69
CA VAL A 505 -30.14 8.81 26.08
C VAL A 505 -28.87 9.49 26.52
N ILE A 506 -28.79 9.74 27.82
CA ILE A 506 -27.55 10.15 28.44
C ILE A 506 -26.65 8.93 28.33
N LEU A 507 -25.84 8.89 27.27
CA LEU A 507 -24.75 7.94 27.15
C LEU A 507 -23.68 8.39 28.16
N THR A 508 -23.64 7.75 29.32
CA THR A 508 -22.58 7.95 30.30
C THR A 508 -21.35 7.18 29.83
N LYS A 509 -20.38 7.91 29.27
CA LYS A 509 -19.04 7.38 29.00
C LYS A 509 -18.30 7.25 30.33
N GLN A 510 -17.96 6.02 30.71
CA GLN A 510 -17.07 5.73 31.83
C GLN A 510 -15.71 5.31 31.26
N VAL A 511 -14.66 6.05 31.62
CA VAL A 511 -13.27 5.70 31.26
C VAL A 511 -12.72 4.82 32.39
N MET A 512 -12.24 3.63 32.03
CA MET A 512 -11.56 2.72 32.95
C MET A 512 -10.05 2.86 32.78
N VAL A 513 -9.32 2.85 33.89
CA VAL A 513 -7.86 2.88 33.94
C VAL A 513 -7.40 1.52 34.47
N THR A 514 -6.50 0.88 33.75
CA THR A 514 -5.88 -0.40 34.16
C THR A 514 -4.43 -0.15 34.53
N ILE A 515 -4.04 -0.56 35.74
CA ILE A 515 -2.66 -0.51 36.21
C ILE A 515 -2.12 -1.94 36.28
N HIS A 516 -0.93 -2.12 35.74
CA HIS A 516 -0.17 -3.37 35.81
C HIS A 516 0.81 -3.31 36.98
N PHE A 517 0.78 -4.33 37.83
CA PHE A 517 1.63 -4.44 39.01
C PHE A 517 2.77 -5.44 38.75
N PRO A 518 3.97 -5.20 39.31
CA PRO A 518 5.11 -6.11 39.16
C PRO A 518 4.95 -7.41 39.97
N ASP A 519 4.14 -7.39 41.04
CA ASP A 519 3.89 -8.54 41.89
C ASP A 519 2.49 -8.48 42.55
N ASN A 520 2.05 -9.63 43.06
CA ASN A 520 0.74 -9.77 43.71
C ASN A 520 0.68 -9.14 45.11
N ALA A 521 1.82 -8.89 45.77
CA ALA A 521 1.82 -8.29 47.09
C ALA A 521 1.45 -6.80 47.00
N LEU A 522 2.04 -6.08 46.03
CA LEU A 522 1.74 -4.67 45.77
C LEU A 522 0.32 -4.49 45.23
N LEU A 523 -0.14 -5.41 44.37
CA LEU A 523 -1.52 -5.47 43.89
C LEU A 523 -2.51 -5.53 45.07
N GLU A 524 -2.29 -6.42 46.03
CA GLU A 524 -3.18 -6.60 47.18
C GLU A 524 -3.17 -5.41 48.15
N ILE A 525 -2.04 -4.71 48.30
CA ILE A 525 -1.99 -3.45 49.08
C ILE A 525 -2.92 -2.41 48.44
N PHE A 526 -2.78 -2.18 47.13
CA PHE A 526 -3.59 -1.21 46.41
C PHE A 526 -5.07 -1.58 46.38
N ARG A 527 -5.37 -2.88 46.20
CA ARG A 527 -6.75 -3.39 46.23
C ARG A 527 -7.41 -3.12 47.57
N LYS A 528 -6.75 -3.40 48.69
CA LYS A 528 -7.31 -3.17 50.04
C LYS A 528 -7.61 -1.70 50.28
N ASP A 529 -6.68 -0.82 49.93
CA ASP A 529 -6.84 0.62 50.13
C ASP A 529 -7.99 1.19 49.27
N LEU A 530 -8.13 0.72 48.03
CA LEU A 530 -9.20 1.18 47.16
C LEU A 530 -10.57 0.69 47.60
N LEU A 531 -10.64 -0.53 48.13
CA LEU A 531 -11.87 -1.05 48.73
C LEU A 531 -12.26 -0.25 49.98
N GLU A 532 -11.29 0.17 50.82
CA GLU A 532 -11.55 1.03 51.98
C GLU A 532 -12.15 2.39 51.61
N VAL A 533 -11.79 2.92 50.44
CA VAL A 533 -12.31 4.20 49.92
C VAL A 533 -13.58 4.00 49.06
N GLY A 534 -14.10 2.77 48.99
CA GLY A 534 -15.31 2.45 48.24
C GLY A 534 -15.15 2.57 46.71
N CYS A 535 -13.93 2.40 46.20
CA CYS A 535 -13.67 2.39 44.77
C CYS A 535 -14.01 1.00 44.19
N PRO A 536 -14.85 0.92 43.13
CA PRO A 536 -15.10 -0.34 42.45
C PRO A 536 -13.86 -0.72 41.64
N VAL A 537 -13.24 -1.85 42.02
CA VAL A 537 -12.01 -2.37 41.41
C VAL A 537 -12.24 -3.77 40.84
N GLU A 538 -11.84 -3.99 39.60
CA GLU A 538 -11.71 -5.32 39.01
C GLU A 538 -10.25 -5.74 39.10
N VAL A 539 -9.99 -6.93 39.63
CA VAL A 539 -8.63 -7.44 39.86
C VAL A 539 -8.45 -8.76 39.12
N ASP A 540 -7.44 -8.83 38.27
CA ASP A 540 -6.96 -10.07 37.67
C ASP A 540 -5.62 -10.44 38.32
N SER A 541 -5.67 -11.36 39.28
CA SER A 541 -4.49 -11.86 40.00
C SER A 541 -3.56 -12.71 39.13
N THR A 542 -4.03 -13.19 37.98
CA THR A 542 -3.21 -13.97 37.03
C THR A 542 -2.36 -13.02 36.19
N ARG A 543 -2.96 -11.92 35.73
CA ARG A 543 -2.27 -10.88 34.93
C ARG A 543 -1.67 -9.75 35.78
N GLN A 544 -1.84 -9.80 37.10
CA GLN A 544 -1.38 -8.79 38.06
C GLN A 544 -1.88 -7.39 37.68
N THR A 545 -3.16 -7.31 37.28
CA THR A 545 -3.77 -6.04 36.85
C THR A 545 -4.93 -5.65 37.74
N MET A 546 -5.12 -4.34 37.86
CA MET A 546 -6.27 -3.75 38.54
C MET A 546 -6.88 -2.66 37.66
N THR A 547 -8.19 -2.75 37.45
CA THR A 547 -8.96 -1.85 36.61
C THR A 547 -10.00 -1.10 37.45
N PHE A 548 -10.02 0.22 37.33
CA PHE A 548 -10.93 1.09 38.10
C PHE A 548 -11.39 2.30 37.28
N PRO A 549 -12.48 2.99 37.66
CA PRO A 549 -12.94 4.17 36.92
C PRO A 549 -12.01 5.36 37.13
N GLN A 550 -11.70 6.10 36.06
CA GLN A 550 -10.79 7.27 36.09
C GLN A 550 -11.23 8.36 37.10
N ALA A 551 -12.52 8.41 37.47
CA ALA A 551 -13.02 9.29 38.52
C ALA A 551 -12.30 9.12 39.88
N TYR A 552 -11.63 7.98 40.09
CA TYR A 552 -10.87 7.66 41.29
C TYR A 552 -9.35 7.88 41.18
N ASP A 553 -8.87 8.54 40.11
CA ASP A 553 -7.44 8.84 39.90
C ASP A 553 -6.81 9.60 41.07
N LYS A 554 -7.59 10.44 41.76
CA LYS A 554 -7.10 11.20 42.92
C LYS A 554 -6.79 10.27 44.09
N GLN A 555 -7.69 9.34 44.38
CA GLN A 555 -7.54 8.33 45.43
C GLN A 555 -6.34 7.42 45.14
N ILE A 556 -6.13 7.05 43.88
CA ILE A 556 -4.96 6.29 43.44
C ILE A 556 -3.68 7.08 43.67
N LYS A 557 -3.63 8.37 43.32
CA LYS A 557 -2.46 9.21 43.59
C LYS A 557 -2.16 9.34 45.08
N ASP A 558 -3.20 9.41 45.92
CA ASP A 558 -3.05 9.45 47.37
C ASP A 558 -2.51 8.12 47.92
N ILE A 559 -2.97 6.98 47.39
CA ILE A 559 -2.43 5.65 47.72
C ILE A 559 -0.98 5.53 47.25
N ILE A 560 -0.66 5.93 46.02
CA ILE A 560 0.71 5.95 45.50
C ILE A 560 1.61 6.79 46.41
N LYS A 561 1.17 7.96 46.84
CA LYS A 561 1.94 8.84 47.74
C LYS A 561 2.14 8.23 49.13
N ARG A 562 1.20 7.41 49.60
CA ARG A 562 1.30 6.69 50.86
C ARG A 562 2.27 5.52 50.74
N VAL A 563 2.09 4.68 49.72
CA VAL A 563 2.92 3.49 49.45
C VAL A 563 4.33 3.89 48.98
N SER A 564 4.51 5.10 48.43
CA SER A 564 5.82 5.62 48.03
C SER A 564 6.77 5.91 49.20
N LYS A 565 6.28 5.81 50.44
CA LYS A 565 7.14 5.84 51.65
C LYS A 565 7.96 4.56 51.81
N GLU A 566 7.49 3.45 51.23
CA GLU A 566 8.11 2.13 51.31
C GLU A 566 8.61 1.63 49.94
N TYR A 567 8.07 2.15 48.83
CA TYR A 567 8.39 1.73 47.46
C TYR A 567 8.74 2.91 46.55
N HIS A 568 9.67 2.75 45.61
CA HIS A 568 9.89 3.75 44.55
C HIS A 568 8.95 3.49 43.37
N ILE A 569 7.84 4.23 43.29
CA ILE A 569 6.79 4.01 42.27
C ILE A 569 6.95 5.00 41.11
N GLN A 570 7.07 4.48 39.88
CA GLN A 570 6.98 5.25 38.63
C GLN A 570 5.87 4.67 37.74
N LEU A 571 4.90 5.50 37.36
CA LEU A 571 3.87 5.11 36.39
C LEU A 571 4.40 5.33 34.97
N LYS A 572 4.43 4.27 34.17
CA LYS A 572 4.68 4.33 32.73
C LYS A 572 3.39 4.03 32.00
N ASN A 573 3.09 4.82 30.98
CA ASN A 573 1.99 4.49 30.07
C ASN A 573 2.43 3.33 29.20
N LEU A 574 1.57 2.32 29.07
CA LEU A 574 1.73 1.28 28.06
C LEU A 574 1.32 1.90 26.72
N GLU A 575 2.23 1.90 25.73
CA GLU A 575 1.96 2.35 24.36
C GLU A 575 1.06 1.37 23.60
#